data_AF-A0A954LJP5-F1
#
_entry.id   AF-A0A954LJP5-F1
#
_cell.length_a   1.000
_cell.length_b   1.000
_cell.length_c   1.000
_cell.angle_alpha   90.00
_cell.angle_beta   90.00
_cell.angle_gamma   90.00
#
_symmetry.space_group_name_H-M   'P 1'
#
loop_
_entity.id
_entity.type
_entity.pdbx_description
1 polymer ?
#
loop_
_entity_poly.entity_id
_entity_poly.type
_entity_poly.pdbx_seq_one_letter_code
_entity_poly.pdbx_strand_id
1 'polypeptide(L)'
;MIRFLLVSLVVLSSVHNCTAADSPEIHDDARVTFRVVAPKADKVLLLGDWLKRGEELAMTKGADGVWTATAGPFPPGNHIYGFEVDGVQVPDPENSSVKLRASRSGSFFHIPGEAVWEPADVPHGNVEINFHLSKTLGDTRWFSVYTPPSYHNSTEKQYPVLYLLHGSNDTAIGWVMIGAANFIMDNL
;
A
#
# COMPACT_ATOMS: atom_id res chain seq x y z
N MET A 1 25.05 -26.54 -11.50
CA MET A 1 23.88 -25.66 -11.68
C MET A 1 24.03 -24.52 -10.69
N ILE A 2 24.43 -23.33 -11.16
CA ILE A 2 24.77 -22.19 -10.29
C ILE A 2 23.45 -21.58 -9.82
N ARG A 3 23.18 -21.64 -8.50
CA ARG A 3 22.08 -20.92 -7.87
C ARG A 3 22.58 -19.52 -7.55
N PHE A 4 22.15 -18.52 -8.31
CA PHE A 4 22.35 -17.13 -7.93
C PHE A 4 21.27 -16.74 -6.92
N LEU A 5 21.68 -16.30 -5.73
CA LEU A 5 20.82 -15.57 -4.80
C LEU A 5 20.98 -14.08 -5.14
N LEU A 6 20.02 -13.50 -5.86
CA LEU A 6 20.00 -12.06 -6.10
C LEU A 6 19.36 -11.39 -4.88
N VAL A 7 20.18 -10.93 -3.94
CA VAL A 7 19.73 -10.06 -2.86
C VAL A 7 19.81 -8.62 -3.37
N SER A 8 18.67 -8.04 -3.75
CA SER A 8 18.58 -6.60 -4.01
C SER A 8 18.40 -5.90 -2.68
N LEU A 9 19.50 -5.53 -2.02
CA LEU A 9 19.46 -4.61 -0.89
C LEU A 9 19.38 -3.20 -1.45
N VAL A 10 18.17 -2.64 -1.52
CA VAL A 10 18.01 -1.22 -1.84
C VAL A 10 18.35 -0.43 -0.58
N VAL A 11 19.56 0.10 -0.51
CA VAL A 11 19.86 1.21 0.40
C VAL A 11 19.17 2.42 -0.20
N LEU A 12 18.04 2.84 0.37
CA LEU A 12 17.39 4.10 0.03
C LEU A 12 18.29 5.26 0.48
N SER A 13 19.28 5.63 -0.33
CA SER A 13 19.84 6.97 -0.26
C SER A 13 18.87 7.88 -1.00
N SER A 14 17.94 8.47 -0.24
CA SER A 14 17.02 9.46 -0.75
C SER A 14 17.78 10.73 -1.15
N VAL A 15 18.09 10.85 -2.44
CA VAL A 15 18.39 12.14 -3.07
C VAL A 15 17.05 12.81 -3.40
N HIS A 16 16.45 13.45 -2.38
CA HIS A 16 15.30 14.33 -2.59
C HIS A 16 15.80 15.61 -3.25
N ASN A 17 15.68 15.68 -4.58
CA ASN A 17 15.78 16.94 -5.29
C ASN A 17 14.53 17.11 -6.17
N CYS A 18 13.39 17.17 -5.49
CA CYS A 18 12.14 17.74 -5.99
C CYS A 18 11.45 18.37 -4.78
N THR A 19 11.09 19.65 -4.85
CA THR A 19 10.59 20.46 -3.74
C THR A 19 9.14 20.14 -3.36
N ALA A 20 8.74 18.87 -3.37
CA ALA A 20 7.54 18.42 -2.69
C ALA A 20 7.97 18.01 -1.28
N ALA A 21 7.66 18.85 -0.29
CA ALA A 21 7.79 18.51 1.12
C ALA A 21 7.04 17.20 1.40
N ASP A 22 7.63 16.33 2.22
CA ASP A 22 7.13 14.99 2.61
C ASP A 22 5.60 14.85 2.49
N SER A 23 5.16 13.89 1.66
CA SER A 23 3.75 13.57 1.47
C SER A 23 3.51 12.05 1.44
N PRO A 24 2.54 11.54 2.23
CA PRO A 24 1.78 12.25 3.23
C PRO A 24 2.61 12.43 4.50
N GLU A 25 2.38 13.52 5.24
CA GLU A 25 2.97 13.76 6.56
C GLU A 25 1.96 13.38 7.65
N ILE A 26 2.31 12.39 8.46
CA ILE A 26 1.49 11.93 9.58
C ILE A 26 1.90 12.69 10.85
N HIS A 27 0.93 13.32 11.50
CA HIS A 27 1.13 14.09 12.74
C HIS A 27 0.87 13.23 13.99
N ASP A 28 1.43 13.65 15.13
CA ASP A 28 1.27 12.97 16.43
C ASP A 28 -0.18 12.86 16.90
N ASP A 29 -1.06 13.75 16.41
CA ASP A 29 -2.50 13.75 16.72
C ASP A 29 -3.34 12.95 15.71
N ALA A 30 -2.69 12.10 14.91
CA ALA A 30 -3.27 11.28 13.85
C ALA A 30 -3.97 12.07 12.73
N ARG A 31 -3.74 13.39 12.62
CA ARG A 31 -4.03 14.12 11.38
C ARG A 31 -2.94 13.84 10.35
N VAL A 32 -3.29 14.02 9.08
CA VAL A 32 -2.36 13.80 7.96
C VAL A 32 -2.42 14.97 7.01
N THR A 33 -1.27 15.53 6.67
CA THR A 33 -1.12 16.56 5.65
C THR A 33 -0.65 15.94 4.34
N PHE A 34 -1.38 16.25 3.27
CA PHE A 34 -1.14 15.74 1.92
C PHE A 34 -0.66 16.87 1.04
N ARG A 35 0.34 16.61 0.20
CA ARG A 35 0.95 17.60 -0.69
C ARG A 35 1.15 17.05 -2.09
N VAL A 36 0.91 17.88 -3.10
CA VAL A 36 1.25 17.56 -4.49
C VAL A 36 1.71 18.81 -5.24
N VAL A 37 2.83 18.70 -5.96
CA VAL A 37 3.34 19.79 -6.81
C VAL A 37 2.57 19.80 -8.12
N ALA A 38 1.73 20.81 -8.32
CA ALA A 38 0.97 20.99 -9.56
C ALA A 38 0.80 22.49 -9.87
N PRO A 39 1.89 23.22 -10.20
CA PRO A 39 1.89 24.68 -10.31
C PRO A 39 0.98 25.21 -11.43
N LYS A 40 0.66 24.38 -12.42
CA LYS A 40 -0.21 24.74 -13.55
C LYS A 40 -1.65 24.24 -13.39
N ALA A 41 -1.95 23.49 -12.34
CA ALA A 41 -3.31 23.01 -12.12
C ALA A 41 -4.24 24.16 -11.73
N ASP A 42 -5.51 24.02 -12.06
CA ASP A 42 -6.59 24.94 -11.71
C ASP A 42 -7.40 24.40 -10.52
N LYS A 43 -7.56 23.08 -10.43
CA LYS A 43 -8.26 22.39 -9.34
C LYS A 43 -7.50 21.14 -8.92
N VAL A 44 -7.29 21.00 -7.62
CA VAL A 44 -6.82 19.75 -7.01
C VAL A 44 -7.74 19.33 -5.88
N LEU A 45 -8.20 18.08 -5.92
CA LEU A 45 -8.94 17.44 -4.83
C LEU A 45 -8.09 16.35 -4.17
N LEU A 46 -8.20 16.25 -2.85
CA LEU A 46 -7.77 15.08 -2.10
C LEU A 46 -8.87 14.02 -2.15
N LEU A 47 -8.51 12.82 -2.57
CA LEU A 47 -9.37 11.64 -2.60
C LEU A 47 -9.01 10.75 -1.41
N GLY A 48 -10.00 10.14 -0.76
CA GLY A 48 -9.77 9.24 0.37
C GLY A 48 -10.92 8.26 0.56
N ASP A 49 -10.63 7.07 1.06
CA ASP A 49 -11.66 6.06 1.40
C ASP A 49 -12.51 6.45 2.61
N TRP A 50 -12.04 7.42 3.41
CA TRP A 50 -12.78 8.05 4.49
C TRP A 50 -13.83 9.07 4.03
N LEU A 51 -13.78 9.52 2.77
CA LEU A 51 -14.73 10.49 2.24
C LEU A 51 -16.04 9.80 1.84
N LYS A 52 -17.17 10.45 2.12
CA LYS A 52 -18.47 9.96 1.66
C LYS A 52 -18.57 10.12 0.14
N ARG A 53 -19.38 9.26 -0.49
CA ARG A 53 -19.64 9.40 -1.93
C ARG A 53 -20.19 10.80 -2.24
N GLY A 54 -19.52 11.51 -3.15
CA GLY A 54 -19.88 12.87 -3.56
C GLY A 54 -19.32 13.98 -2.66
N GLU A 55 -18.60 13.63 -1.60
CA GLU A 55 -17.81 14.57 -0.83
C GLU A 55 -16.51 14.91 -1.58
N GLU A 56 -16.27 16.19 -1.80
CA GLU A 56 -15.03 16.69 -2.39
C GLU A 56 -14.21 17.40 -1.30
N LEU A 57 -12.92 17.06 -1.20
CA LEU A 57 -11.99 17.77 -0.33
C LEU A 57 -11.02 18.59 -1.18
N ALA A 58 -11.33 19.87 -1.39
CA ALA A 58 -10.49 20.76 -2.18
C ALA A 58 -9.15 21.05 -1.47
N MET A 59 -8.05 20.98 -2.21
CA MET A 59 -6.73 21.36 -1.73
C MET A 59 -6.48 22.85 -1.97
N THR A 60 -5.62 23.46 -1.15
CA THR A 60 -5.24 24.87 -1.28
C THR A 60 -3.89 25.00 -1.98
N LYS A 61 -3.82 25.80 -3.05
CA LYS A 61 -2.58 26.08 -3.77
C LYS A 61 -1.74 27.14 -3.07
N GLY A 62 -0.51 26.80 -2.72
CA GLY A 62 0.51 27.73 -2.23
C GLY A 62 1.14 28.56 -3.36
N ALA A 63 1.84 29.64 -2.99
CA ALA A 63 2.57 30.49 -3.93
C ALA A 63 3.74 29.78 -4.63
N ASP A 64 4.23 28.69 -4.04
CA ASP A 64 5.24 27.77 -4.55
C ASP A 64 4.69 26.73 -5.55
N GLY A 65 3.37 26.71 -5.78
CA GLY A 65 2.72 25.75 -6.66
C GLY A 65 2.45 24.39 -6.03
N VAL A 66 2.63 24.26 -4.71
CA VAL A 66 2.29 23.07 -3.92
C VAL A 66 0.83 23.16 -3.49
N TRP A 67 0.05 22.11 -3.74
CA TRP A 67 -1.30 21.98 -3.24
C TRP A 67 -1.29 21.23 -1.93
N THR A 68 -1.96 21.75 -0.90
CA THR A 68 -1.97 21.18 0.45
C THR A 68 -3.39 21.00 0.97
N ALA A 69 -3.65 19.88 1.65
CA ALA A 69 -4.82 19.66 2.49
C ALA A 69 -4.42 18.86 3.74
N THR A 70 -5.14 19.06 4.85
CA THR A 70 -4.97 18.27 6.07
C THR A 70 -6.31 17.65 6.45
N ALA A 71 -6.31 16.35 6.76
CA ALA A 71 -7.49 15.60 7.14
C ALA A 71 -7.23 14.77 8.41
N GLY A 72 -8.29 14.20 8.98
CA GLY A 72 -8.24 13.42 10.21
C GLY A 72 -8.82 14.19 11.42
N PRO A 73 -8.59 13.70 12.65
CA PRO A 73 -7.71 12.57 12.99
C PRO A 73 -8.24 11.24 12.44
N PHE A 74 -7.32 10.37 12.04
CA PHE A 74 -7.63 9.05 11.50
C PHE A 74 -7.52 7.98 12.59
N PRO A 75 -8.40 6.97 12.61
CA PRO A 75 -8.23 5.82 13.49
C PRO A 75 -7.03 4.98 13.04
N PRO A 76 -6.46 4.12 13.92
CA PRO A 76 -5.44 3.16 13.54
C PRO A 76 -5.84 2.28 12.35
N GLY A 77 -4.86 1.97 11.51
CA GLY A 77 -5.02 1.14 10.31
C GLY A 77 -4.52 1.81 9.03
N ASN A 78 -4.74 1.12 7.91
CA ASN A 78 -4.37 1.57 6.57
C ASN A 78 -5.51 2.38 5.93
N HIS A 79 -5.18 3.56 5.40
CA HIS A 79 -6.13 4.46 4.73
C HIS A 79 -5.67 4.76 3.31
N ILE A 80 -6.56 4.60 2.33
CA ILE A 80 -6.25 4.74 0.92
C ILE A 80 -6.62 6.14 0.45
N TYR A 81 -5.71 6.77 -0.29
CA TYR A 81 -5.90 8.12 -0.81
C TYR A 81 -5.28 8.29 -2.22
N GLY A 82 -5.49 9.46 -2.78
CA GLY A 82 -4.85 9.92 -4.00
C GLY A 82 -5.26 11.37 -4.27
N PHE A 83 -4.91 11.87 -5.44
CA PHE A 83 -5.29 13.20 -5.88
C PHE A 83 -6.14 13.13 -7.13
N GLU A 84 -7.03 14.11 -7.30
CA GLU A 84 -7.58 14.46 -8.61
C GLU A 84 -7.02 15.81 -9.03
N VAL A 85 -6.22 15.84 -10.09
CA VAL A 85 -5.59 17.05 -10.64
C VAL A 85 -6.26 17.34 -11.98
N ASP A 86 -7.03 18.43 -12.06
CA ASP A 86 -7.81 18.84 -13.24
C ASP A 86 -8.62 17.68 -13.87
N GLY A 87 -9.26 16.86 -13.03
CA GLY A 87 -10.09 15.72 -13.45
C GLY A 87 -9.34 14.41 -13.67
N VAL A 88 -8.02 14.38 -13.50
CA VAL A 88 -7.19 13.16 -13.62
C VAL A 88 -6.84 12.63 -12.24
N GLN A 89 -7.22 11.38 -11.97
CA GLN A 89 -6.85 10.69 -10.73
C GLN A 89 -5.40 10.21 -10.79
N VAL A 90 -4.61 10.58 -9.80
CA VAL A 90 -3.20 10.21 -9.67
C VAL A 90 -2.91 9.72 -8.25
N PRO A 91 -2.08 8.66 -8.09
CA PRO A 91 -1.50 8.36 -6.78
C PRO A 91 -0.57 9.50 -6.36
N ASP A 92 -0.23 9.54 -5.08
CA ASP A 92 0.77 10.49 -4.59
C ASP A 92 2.16 10.11 -5.13
N PRO A 93 2.81 10.99 -5.91
CA PRO A 93 4.11 10.69 -6.51
C PRO A 93 5.24 10.57 -5.48
N GLU A 94 5.09 11.14 -4.28
CA GLU A 94 6.10 11.09 -3.22
C GLU A 94 5.92 9.89 -2.28
N ASN A 95 4.75 9.23 -2.34
CA ASN A 95 4.47 8.06 -1.51
C ASN A 95 4.67 6.74 -2.28
N SER A 96 5.73 6.03 -1.91
CA SER A 96 6.04 4.69 -2.44
C SER A 96 5.05 3.58 -2.03
N SER A 97 4.23 3.82 -1.01
CA SER A 97 3.18 2.90 -0.54
C SER A 97 1.95 3.01 -1.44
N VAL A 98 1.91 2.18 -2.48
CA VAL A 98 0.84 2.17 -3.48
C VAL A 98 -0.05 0.94 -3.30
N LYS A 99 -1.35 1.17 -3.15
CA LYS A 99 -2.36 0.12 -3.29
C LYS A 99 -2.61 -0.13 -4.77
N LEU A 100 -2.07 -1.25 -5.25
CA LEU A 100 -2.34 -1.75 -6.60
C LEU A 100 -3.80 -2.15 -6.76
N ARG A 101 -4.39 -1.73 -7.87
CA ARG A 101 -5.76 -2.04 -8.27
C ARG A 101 -5.80 -2.39 -9.75
N ALA A 102 -6.84 -3.10 -10.19
CA ALA A 102 -7.04 -3.41 -11.61
C ALA A 102 -7.21 -2.12 -12.45
N SER A 103 -7.74 -1.06 -11.84
CA SER A 103 -7.77 0.29 -12.38
C SER A 103 -7.68 1.29 -11.23
N ARG A 104 -7.09 2.48 -11.52
CA ARG A 104 -7.03 3.61 -10.58
C ARG A 104 -6.40 3.22 -9.24
N SER A 105 -5.17 2.69 -9.29
CA SER A 105 -4.34 2.50 -8.11
C SER A 105 -4.16 3.83 -7.38
N GLY A 106 -4.13 3.77 -6.05
CA GLY A 106 -3.96 4.94 -5.18
C GLY A 106 -2.83 4.69 -4.18
N SER A 107 -2.40 5.73 -3.49
CA SER A 107 -1.43 5.61 -2.41
C SER A 107 -2.17 5.24 -1.11
N PHE A 108 -1.44 4.78 -0.10
CA PHE A 108 -2.00 4.60 1.23
C PHE A 108 -1.02 5.05 2.31
N PHE A 109 -1.54 5.36 3.48
CA PHE A 109 -0.75 5.61 4.68
C PHE A 109 -1.27 4.75 5.83
N HIS A 110 -0.44 4.58 6.85
CA HIS A 110 -0.73 3.73 8.00
C HIS A 110 -0.69 4.57 9.28
N ILE A 111 -1.76 4.51 10.07
CA ILE A 111 -1.80 5.05 11.43
C ILE A 111 -1.57 3.90 12.40
N PRO A 112 -0.52 3.94 13.24
CA PRO A 112 -0.24 2.86 14.17
C PRO A 112 -1.31 2.74 15.25
N GLY A 113 -1.54 1.53 15.75
CA GLY A 113 -2.35 1.28 16.94
C GLY A 113 -2.05 -0.08 17.57
N GLU A 114 -2.76 -0.44 18.64
CA GLU A 114 -2.63 -1.78 19.23
C GLU A 114 -3.54 -2.76 18.50
N ALA A 115 -2.98 -3.56 17.59
CA ALA A 115 -3.77 -4.51 16.80
C ALA A 115 -2.97 -5.70 16.27
N VAL A 116 -3.68 -6.78 15.93
CA VAL A 116 -3.11 -8.04 15.42
C VAL A 116 -2.48 -7.91 14.01
N TRP A 117 -2.80 -6.85 13.27
CA TRP A 117 -2.22 -6.58 11.95
C TRP A 117 -0.91 -5.78 12.00
N GLU A 118 -0.44 -5.40 13.19
CA GLU A 118 0.82 -4.68 13.36
C GLU A 118 2.03 -5.62 13.28
N PRO A 119 3.16 -5.17 12.72
CA PRO A 119 4.43 -5.87 12.88
C PRO A 119 4.81 -5.98 14.37
N ALA A 120 5.11 -7.19 14.82
CA ALA A 120 5.53 -7.46 16.19
C ALA A 120 6.83 -8.28 16.21
N ASP A 121 7.52 -8.31 17.35
CA ASP A 121 8.71 -9.14 17.56
C ASP A 121 8.31 -10.60 17.80
N VAL A 122 7.91 -11.28 16.72
CA VAL A 122 7.50 -12.69 16.69
C VAL A 122 8.16 -13.41 15.50
N PRO A 123 8.25 -14.75 15.50
CA PRO A 123 8.68 -15.47 14.31
C PRO A 123 7.80 -15.12 13.10
N HIS A 124 8.42 -14.73 11.99
CA HIS A 124 7.71 -14.37 10.77
C HIS A 124 7.69 -15.49 9.74
N GLY A 125 6.53 -15.64 9.08
CA GLY A 125 6.39 -16.49 7.90
C GLY A 125 7.01 -15.88 6.63
N ASN A 126 6.96 -16.64 5.54
CA ASN A 126 7.37 -16.14 4.22
C ASN A 126 6.16 -15.80 3.36
N VAL A 127 6.27 -14.74 2.56
CA VAL A 127 5.33 -14.48 1.45
C VAL A 127 6.04 -14.73 0.12
N GLU A 128 5.56 -15.71 -0.62
CA GLU A 128 6.14 -16.13 -1.89
C GLU A 128 5.23 -15.75 -3.06
N ILE A 129 5.77 -15.04 -4.06
CA ILE A 129 5.07 -14.78 -5.33
C ILE A 129 5.32 -15.96 -6.27
N ASN A 130 4.24 -16.59 -6.70
CA ASN A 130 4.25 -17.80 -7.53
C ASN A 130 3.55 -17.53 -8.86
N PHE A 131 4.04 -18.16 -9.94
CA PHE A 131 3.48 -18.04 -11.29
C PHE A 131 2.97 -19.40 -11.79
N HIS A 132 1.81 -19.41 -12.42
CA HIS A 132 1.18 -20.62 -12.95
C HIS A 132 0.52 -20.36 -14.30
N LEU A 133 0.81 -21.23 -15.29
CA LEU A 133 0.13 -21.21 -16.59
C LEU A 133 -1.28 -21.82 -16.45
N SER A 134 -2.30 -20.98 -16.50
CA SER A 134 -3.70 -21.39 -16.45
C SER A 134 -4.15 -21.95 -17.79
N LYS A 135 -4.41 -23.25 -17.86
CA LYS A 135 -4.96 -23.88 -19.08
C LYS A 135 -6.36 -23.37 -19.44
N THR A 136 -7.16 -23.06 -18.42
CA THR A 136 -8.55 -22.59 -18.60
C THR A 136 -8.60 -21.16 -19.15
N LEU A 137 -7.68 -20.29 -18.71
CA LEU A 137 -7.64 -18.88 -19.14
C LEU A 137 -6.68 -18.63 -20.31
N GLY A 138 -5.78 -19.58 -20.58
CA GLY A 138 -4.79 -19.46 -21.66
C GLY A 138 -3.64 -18.51 -21.37
N ASP A 139 -3.43 -18.10 -20.11
CA ASP A 139 -2.40 -17.15 -19.71
C ASP A 139 -1.67 -17.54 -18.41
N THR A 140 -0.50 -16.95 -18.18
CA THR A 140 0.23 -17.10 -16.92
C THR A 140 -0.32 -16.13 -15.88
N ARG A 141 -0.80 -16.67 -14.77
CA ARG A 141 -1.29 -15.92 -13.61
C ARG A 141 -0.27 -15.98 -12.49
N TRP A 142 -0.26 -14.97 -11.63
CA TRP A 142 0.53 -14.97 -10.42
C TRP A 142 -0.38 -14.89 -9.19
N PHE A 143 0.10 -15.44 -8.09
CA PHE A 143 -0.56 -15.41 -6.78
C PHE A 143 0.51 -15.35 -5.69
N SER A 144 0.12 -14.91 -4.49
CA SER A 144 0.97 -14.96 -3.31
C SER A 144 0.60 -16.14 -2.43
N VAL A 145 1.59 -16.73 -1.76
CA VAL A 145 1.43 -17.78 -0.76
C VAL A 145 2.13 -17.35 0.51
N TYR A 146 1.41 -17.31 1.62
CA TYR A 146 2.00 -17.21 2.94
C TYR A 146 2.33 -18.62 3.46
N THR A 147 3.52 -18.81 3.99
CA THR A 147 3.91 -20.02 4.72
C THR A 147 4.31 -19.67 6.15
N PRO A 148 3.87 -20.43 7.17
CA PRO A 148 4.12 -20.07 8.57
C PRO A 148 5.62 -20.18 8.93
N PRO A 149 6.08 -19.55 10.03
CA PRO A 149 7.49 -19.53 10.41
C PRO A 149 8.15 -20.92 10.50
N SER A 150 7.37 -21.94 10.90
CA SER A 150 7.87 -23.31 11.02
C SER A 150 7.87 -24.11 9.71
N TYR A 151 7.47 -23.53 8.58
CA TYR A 151 7.19 -24.27 7.35
C TYR A 151 8.41 -25.06 6.84
N HIS A 152 9.60 -24.46 6.89
CA HIS A 152 10.83 -25.09 6.39
C HIS A 152 11.53 -26.00 7.42
N ASN A 153 10.98 -26.16 8.63
CA ASN A 153 11.59 -26.97 9.68
C ASN A 153 11.33 -28.47 9.50
N SER A 154 10.36 -28.85 8.66
CA SER A 154 10.03 -30.24 8.36
C SER A 154 9.45 -30.36 6.96
N THR A 155 9.96 -31.30 6.19
CA THR A 155 9.41 -31.65 4.88
C THR A 155 8.22 -32.61 4.96
N GLU A 156 7.92 -33.14 6.15
CA GLU A 156 6.83 -34.11 6.37
C GLU A 156 5.56 -33.46 6.93
N LYS A 157 5.71 -32.33 7.64
CA LYS A 157 4.57 -31.63 8.25
C LYS A 157 3.66 -31.04 7.17
N GLN A 158 2.40 -31.42 7.20
CA GLN A 158 1.35 -30.86 6.36
C GLN A 158 0.63 -29.72 7.08
N TYR A 159 0.17 -28.73 6.33
CA TYR A 159 -0.57 -27.58 6.83
C TYR A 159 -1.93 -27.49 6.11
N PRO A 160 -3.01 -27.08 6.80
CA PRO A 160 -4.25 -26.74 6.12
C PRO A 160 -4.03 -25.53 5.20
N VAL A 161 -4.83 -25.44 4.13
CA VAL A 161 -4.74 -24.36 3.14
C VAL A 161 -5.99 -23.49 3.20
N LEU A 162 -5.80 -22.20 3.42
CA LEU A 162 -6.83 -21.17 3.28
C LEU A 162 -6.65 -20.45 1.94
N TYR A 163 -7.64 -20.53 1.06
CA TYR A 163 -7.69 -19.72 -0.15
C TYR A 163 -8.37 -18.39 0.14
N LEU A 164 -7.59 -17.31 0.13
CA LEU A 164 -8.07 -15.97 0.45
C LEU A 164 -8.19 -15.12 -0.82
N LEU A 165 -9.43 -14.75 -1.19
CA LEU A 165 -9.72 -14.02 -2.42
C LEU A 165 -9.99 -12.55 -2.12
N HIS A 166 -9.53 -11.67 -3.02
CA HIS A 166 -9.76 -10.24 -2.90
C HIS A 166 -11.11 -9.81 -3.50
N GLY A 167 -11.55 -8.61 -3.16
CA GLY A 167 -12.76 -8.00 -3.72
C GLY A 167 -12.59 -7.45 -5.13
N SER A 168 -13.66 -6.90 -5.69
CA SER A 168 -13.65 -6.25 -7.01
C SER A 168 -12.60 -5.13 -7.10
N ASN A 169 -11.94 -5.02 -8.26
CA ASN A 169 -10.90 -4.03 -8.59
C ASN A 169 -9.59 -4.13 -7.78
N ASP A 170 -9.44 -5.11 -6.88
CA ASP A 170 -8.17 -5.35 -6.19
C ASP A 170 -7.24 -6.29 -6.99
N THR A 171 -6.09 -6.64 -6.43
CA THR A 171 -5.08 -7.51 -7.04
C THR A 171 -4.68 -8.66 -6.12
N ALA A 172 -3.98 -9.66 -6.67
CA ALA A 172 -3.57 -10.87 -5.93
C ALA A 172 -2.63 -10.62 -4.73
N ILE A 173 -2.06 -9.41 -4.59
CA ILE A 173 -1.22 -9.04 -3.44
C ILE A 173 -1.97 -8.20 -2.40
N GLY A 174 -3.22 -7.79 -2.65
CA GLY A 174 -3.94 -6.86 -1.79
C GLY A 174 -4.05 -7.32 -0.32
N TRP A 175 -4.30 -8.61 -0.10
CA TRP A 175 -4.37 -9.19 1.24
C TRP A 175 -3.05 -9.13 2.02
N VAL A 176 -1.91 -9.15 1.33
CA VAL A 176 -0.59 -9.00 1.96
C VAL A 176 -0.27 -7.53 2.17
N MET A 177 -0.27 -6.73 1.10
CA MET A 177 0.27 -5.35 1.13
C MET A 177 -0.55 -4.38 1.98
N ILE A 178 -1.89 -4.44 1.89
CA ILE A 178 -2.76 -3.53 2.65
C ILE A 178 -3.63 -4.28 3.66
N GLY A 179 -3.95 -5.54 3.38
CA GLY A 179 -4.70 -6.39 4.32
C GLY A 179 -3.85 -6.92 5.48
N ALA A 180 -2.51 -6.82 5.42
CA ALA A 180 -1.58 -7.26 6.44
C ALA A 180 -1.76 -8.73 6.88
N ALA A 181 -2.27 -9.59 5.99
CA ALA A 181 -2.62 -10.96 6.33
C ALA A 181 -1.42 -11.76 6.86
N ASN A 182 -0.21 -11.50 6.39
CA ASN A 182 1.00 -12.13 6.91
C ASN A 182 1.25 -11.77 8.38
N PHE A 183 1.13 -10.49 8.77
CA PHE A 183 1.31 -10.07 10.16
C PHE A 183 0.19 -10.60 11.05
N ILE A 184 -1.04 -10.61 10.56
CA ILE A 184 -2.17 -11.23 11.27
C ILE A 184 -1.86 -12.70 11.56
N MET A 185 -1.40 -13.47 10.56
CA MET A 185 -1.09 -14.88 10.73
C MET A 185 0.14 -15.14 11.61
N ASP A 186 1.12 -14.24 11.61
CA ASP A 186 2.29 -14.33 12.50
C ASP A 186 1.92 -14.08 13.98
N ASN A 187 0.90 -13.23 14.21
CA ASN A 187 0.48 -12.79 15.55
C ASN A 187 -0.65 -13.64 16.19
N LEU A 188 -1.22 -14.60 15.45
CA LEU A 188 -2.27 -15.53 15.94
C LEU A 188 -1.68 -16.83 16.52
#